data_AF-A0A177G557-F1
#
_entry.id   AF-A0A177G557-F1
#
_cell.length_a   1.000
_cell.length_b   1.000
_cell.length_c   1.000
_cell.angle_alpha   90.00
_cell.angle_beta   90.00
_cell.angle_gamma   90.00
#
_symmetry.space_group_name_H-M   'P 1'
#
loop_
_entity.id
_entity.type
_entity.pdbx_description
1 polymer ?
#
loop_
_entity_poly.entity_id
_entity_poly.type
_entity_poly.pdbx_seq_one_letter_code
_entity_poly.pdbx_strand_id
1 'polypeptide(L)'
;MLSVTRNGGSDLFVVDLASGSRRQITSSGAIDTSPCYSPDGSQIVFNSDRGGSPQLYIMSASGGGAKRISYGHGTYGSPVWSPRGDLIAFTRIANGSFSLGVMNPDGTGERIMTEGFTVESPSFCPNGRVLAYCRQSRAGAGGAGFSSSIGMVDITGFNDRVLPTPGQASDPAWSPLNG
;
A
#
# COMPACT_ATOMS: atom_id res chain seq x y z
N MET A 1 0.79 -8.90 -11.34
CA MET A 1 0.47 -9.85 -10.25
C MET A 1 -1.02 -9.77 -9.97
N LEU A 2 -1.67 -10.87 -9.53
CA LEU A 2 -3.12 -10.91 -9.29
C LEU A 2 -3.41 -11.49 -7.90
N SER A 3 -4.42 -10.95 -7.20
CA SER A 3 -5.05 -11.60 -6.04
C SER A 3 -6.29 -12.36 -6.51
N VAL A 4 -6.47 -13.59 -6.03
CA VAL A 4 -7.64 -14.42 -6.37
C VAL A 4 -8.32 -14.90 -5.09
N THR A 5 -9.62 -14.61 -4.96
CA THR A 5 -10.42 -15.03 -3.81
C THR A 5 -10.97 -16.44 -4.02
N ARG A 6 -10.77 -17.35 -3.04
CA ARG A 6 -11.41 -18.68 -3.00
C ARG A 6 -11.74 -19.08 -1.56
N ASN A 7 -12.95 -19.61 -1.34
CA ASN A 7 -13.40 -20.24 -0.08
C ASN A 7 -13.19 -19.40 1.20
N GLY A 8 -13.50 -18.10 1.15
CA GLY A 8 -13.42 -17.23 2.33
C GLY A 8 -12.02 -16.68 2.64
N GLY A 9 -10.99 -17.09 1.90
CA GLY A 9 -9.65 -16.48 1.88
C GLY A 9 -9.30 -15.90 0.50
N SER A 10 -8.18 -15.20 0.41
CA SER A 10 -7.62 -14.75 -0.87
C SER A 10 -6.15 -15.09 -0.95
N ASP A 11 -5.73 -15.71 -2.05
CA ASP A 11 -4.35 -16.10 -2.28
C ASP A 11 -3.73 -15.23 -3.38
N LEU A 12 -2.41 -15.08 -3.31
CA LEU A 12 -1.62 -14.34 -4.29
C LEU A 12 -1.09 -15.26 -5.38
N PHE A 13 -1.19 -14.78 -6.63
CA PHE A 13 -0.70 -15.48 -7.81
C PHE A 13 0.24 -14.60 -8.64
N VAL A 14 1.37 -15.18 -9.04
CA VAL A 14 2.22 -14.64 -10.09
C VAL A 14 1.73 -15.18 -11.43
N VAL A 15 1.58 -14.29 -12.40
CA VAL A 15 1.23 -14.66 -13.78
C VAL A 15 2.39 -14.23 -14.67
N ASP A 16 2.94 -15.20 -15.39
CA ASP A 16 3.87 -14.92 -16.47
C ASP A 16 3.07 -14.48 -17.70
N LEU A 17 3.31 -13.25 -18.17
CA LEU A 17 2.51 -12.65 -19.24
C LEU A 17 2.85 -13.22 -20.63
N ALA A 18 4.05 -13.79 -20.80
CA ALA A 18 4.48 -14.35 -22.08
C ALA A 18 3.86 -15.73 -22.34
N SER A 19 3.80 -16.57 -21.31
CA SER A 19 3.28 -17.94 -21.37
C SER A 19 1.84 -18.07 -20.86
N GLY A 20 1.33 -17.09 -20.13
CA GLY A 20 0.05 -17.17 -19.42
C GLY A 20 0.09 -18.09 -18.19
N SER A 21 1.25 -18.64 -17.84
CA SER A 21 1.42 -19.56 -16.72
C SER A 21 1.10 -18.86 -15.40
N ARG A 22 0.36 -19.55 -14.53
CA ARG A 22 -0.05 -19.02 -13.21
C ARG A 22 0.60 -19.85 -12.10
N ARG A 23 1.20 -19.17 -11.13
CA ARG A 23 1.85 -19.78 -9.98
C ARG A 23 1.33 -19.18 -8.68
N GLN A 24 0.73 -20.01 -7.83
CA GLN A 24 0.30 -19.63 -6.49
C GLN A 24 1.54 -19.40 -5.60
N ILE A 25 1.54 -18.34 -4.80
CA ILE A 25 2.67 -18.00 -3.92
C ILE A 25 2.27 -17.83 -2.45
N THR A 26 0.98 -17.78 -2.14
CA THR A 26 0.47 -17.92 -0.76
C THR A 26 -0.63 -18.97 -0.72
N SER A 27 -0.76 -19.66 0.41
CA SER A 27 -1.73 -20.76 0.59
C SER A 27 -2.16 -20.94 2.04
N SER A 28 -2.19 -19.85 2.81
CA SER A 28 -2.39 -19.89 4.27
C SER A 28 -3.86 -19.95 4.71
N GLY A 29 -4.82 -19.91 3.77
CA GLY A 29 -6.25 -19.79 4.09
C GLY A 29 -6.64 -18.41 4.65
N ALA A 30 -5.69 -17.47 4.65
CA ALA A 30 -5.85 -16.07 5.04
C ALA A 30 -6.34 -15.22 3.85
N ILE A 31 -6.68 -13.96 4.12
CA ILE A 31 -6.91 -12.94 3.10
C ILE A 31 -5.58 -12.25 2.80
N ASP A 32 -4.90 -12.70 1.74
CA ASP A 32 -3.71 -12.06 1.19
C ASP A 32 -4.07 -11.15 0.00
N THR A 33 -3.75 -9.85 0.09
CA THR A 33 -4.14 -8.83 -0.90
C THR A 33 -3.06 -7.76 -1.09
N SER A 34 -3.26 -6.88 -2.08
CA SER A 34 -2.44 -5.68 -2.35
C SER A 34 -0.92 -5.95 -2.41
N PRO A 35 -0.45 -6.87 -3.27
CA PRO A 35 0.96 -7.17 -3.37
C PRO A 35 1.73 -6.07 -4.12
N CYS A 36 2.95 -5.77 -3.66
CA CYS A 36 3.90 -4.90 -4.33
C CYS A 36 5.30 -5.53 -4.36
N TYR A 37 5.94 -5.56 -5.53
CA TYR A 37 7.31 -6.06 -5.66
C TYR A 37 8.31 -5.04 -5.11
N SER A 38 9.40 -5.55 -4.54
CA SER A 38 10.61 -4.75 -4.35
C SER A 38 11.17 -4.30 -5.72
N PRO A 39 11.92 -3.19 -5.78
CA PRO A 39 12.42 -2.66 -7.06
C PRO A 39 13.35 -3.61 -7.81
N ASP A 40 14.07 -4.46 -7.07
CA ASP A 40 14.92 -5.51 -7.63
C ASP A 40 14.15 -6.79 -8.01
N GLY A 41 12.83 -6.83 -7.74
CA GLY A 41 11.96 -7.97 -7.99
C GLY A 41 12.19 -9.19 -7.09
N SER A 42 13.07 -9.10 -6.10
CA SER A 42 13.44 -10.25 -5.26
C SER A 42 12.42 -10.57 -4.16
N GLN A 43 11.63 -9.59 -3.74
CA GLN A 43 10.69 -9.68 -2.64
C GLN A 43 9.32 -9.12 -3.03
N ILE A 44 8.31 -9.51 -2.25
CA ILE A 44 6.95 -8.98 -2.33
C ILE A 44 6.52 -8.57 -0.93
N VAL A 45 6.04 -7.34 -0.79
CA VAL A 45 5.25 -6.91 0.37
C VAL A 45 3.77 -7.06 0.05
N PHE A 46 2.98 -7.48 1.02
CA PHE A 46 1.54 -7.68 0.85
C PHE A 46 0.80 -7.56 2.19
N ASN A 47 -0.51 -7.38 2.12
CA ASN A 47 -1.39 -7.38 3.28
C ASN A 47 -1.90 -8.79 3.55
N SER A 48 -1.92 -9.23 4.82
CA SER A 48 -2.47 -10.52 5.26
C SER A 48 -3.13 -10.43 6.62
N ASP A 49 -4.26 -11.10 6.79
CA ASP A 49 -4.96 -11.22 8.08
C ASP A 49 -4.59 -12.50 8.87
N ARG A 50 -3.56 -13.25 8.43
CA ARG A 50 -3.13 -14.53 9.03
C ARG A 50 -2.82 -14.48 10.54
N GLY A 51 -2.61 -13.29 11.09
CA GLY A 51 -2.38 -13.05 12.53
C GLY A 51 -3.65 -12.62 13.30
N GLY A 52 -4.83 -12.75 12.71
CA GLY A 52 -6.13 -12.35 13.28
C GLY A 52 -6.60 -10.94 12.91
N SER A 53 -5.73 -10.11 12.34
CA SER A 53 -6.10 -8.79 11.78
C SER A 53 -5.19 -8.44 10.60
N PRO A 54 -5.62 -7.57 9.66
CA PRO A 54 -4.81 -7.14 8.53
C PRO A 54 -3.49 -6.48 8.95
N GLN A 55 -2.39 -7.05 8.50
CA GLN A 55 -1.02 -6.64 8.79
C GLN A 55 -0.15 -6.81 7.53
N LEU A 56 0.99 -6.13 7.50
CA LEU A 56 1.93 -6.20 6.39
C LEU A 56 2.93 -7.34 6.58
N TYR A 57 3.16 -8.06 5.49
CA TYR A 57 4.11 -9.16 5.42
C TYR A 57 5.01 -9.00 4.20
N ILE A 58 6.24 -9.51 4.32
CA ILE A 58 7.17 -9.66 3.20
C ILE A 58 7.49 -11.13 3.00
N MET A 59 7.66 -11.54 1.75
CA MET A 59 8.23 -12.83 1.38
C MET A 59 9.08 -12.72 0.10
N SER A 60 9.81 -13.79 -0.22
CA SER A 60 10.47 -13.92 -1.52
C SER A 60 9.46 -13.88 -2.67
N ALA A 61 9.81 -13.25 -3.79
CA ALA A 61 9.05 -13.28 -5.03
C ALA A 61 8.86 -14.71 -5.60
N SER A 62 9.79 -15.61 -5.29
CA SER A 62 9.66 -17.03 -5.60
C SER A 62 8.65 -17.76 -4.69
N GLY A 63 8.06 -17.09 -3.70
CA GLY A 63 7.21 -17.68 -2.67
C GLY A 63 8.02 -18.18 -1.48
N GLY A 64 7.34 -18.76 -0.49
CA GLY A 64 7.96 -19.29 0.73
C GLY A 64 7.37 -18.69 2.01
N GLY A 65 8.10 -18.79 3.11
CA GLY A 65 7.68 -18.26 4.40
C GLY A 65 7.56 -16.73 4.36
N ALA A 66 6.40 -16.21 4.75
CA ALA A 66 6.22 -14.77 4.90
C ALA A 66 6.51 -14.30 6.32
N LYS A 67 7.21 -13.17 6.43
CA LYS A 67 7.57 -12.51 7.68
C LYS A 67 6.68 -11.28 7.88
N ARG A 68 6.08 -11.15 9.06
CA ARG A 68 5.34 -9.94 9.45
C ARG A 68 6.33 -8.78 9.64
N ILE A 69 5.97 -7.58 9.18
CA ILE A 69 6.79 -6.38 9.34
C ILE A 69 6.09 -5.24 10.08
N SER A 70 4.75 -5.23 10.16
CA SER A 70 4.00 -4.22 10.91
C SER A 70 3.64 -4.71 12.31
N TYR A 71 3.99 -3.96 13.35
CA TYR A 71 3.76 -4.37 14.75
C TYR A 71 3.11 -3.29 15.62
N GLY A 72 2.89 -2.08 15.11
CA GLY A 72 2.20 -1.04 15.85
C GLY A 72 0.70 -1.34 16.04
N HIS A 73 0.02 -0.47 16.79
CA HIS A 73 -1.42 -0.59 17.05
C HIS A 73 -2.26 -0.27 15.79
N GLY A 74 -3.28 -1.09 15.54
CA GLY A 74 -4.22 -0.91 14.44
C GLY A 74 -4.09 -1.95 13.33
N THR A 75 -4.85 -1.76 12.26
CA THR A 75 -4.77 -2.57 11.04
C THR A 75 -3.97 -1.84 9.98
N TYR A 76 -3.19 -2.58 9.21
CA TYR A 76 -2.33 -2.03 8.16
C TYR A 76 -2.83 -2.51 6.80
N GLY A 77 -2.58 -1.71 5.77
CA GLY A 77 -3.03 -2.00 4.41
C GLY A 77 -2.22 -1.29 3.34
N SER A 78 -2.58 -1.62 2.09
CA SER A 78 -2.09 -0.99 0.86
C SER A 78 -0.58 -0.70 0.84
N PRO A 79 0.28 -1.71 1.07
CA PRO A 79 1.72 -1.48 1.11
C PRO A 79 2.28 -1.21 -0.29
N VAL A 80 3.23 -0.27 -0.38
CA VAL A 80 3.96 0.01 -1.62
C VAL A 80 5.44 0.16 -1.33
N TRP A 81 6.28 -0.48 -2.15
CA TRP A 81 7.73 -0.37 -2.04
C TRP A 81 8.23 0.93 -2.68
N SER A 82 9.16 1.61 -2.00
CA SER A 82 9.92 2.73 -2.57
C SER A 82 10.72 2.22 -3.77
N PRO A 83 10.75 2.93 -4.92
CA PRO A 83 11.63 2.61 -6.04
C PRO A 83 13.11 2.53 -5.68
N ARG A 84 13.52 3.16 -4.56
CA ARG A 84 14.88 3.08 -4.01
C ARG A 84 15.15 1.82 -3.19
N GLY A 85 14.12 1.04 -2.90
CA GLY A 85 14.20 -0.21 -2.14
C GLY A 85 14.24 -0.04 -0.62
N ASP A 86 14.38 1.18 -0.13
CA ASP A 86 14.75 1.45 1.26
C ASP A 86 13.57 1.69 2.20
N LEU A 87 12.36 1.86 1.67
CA LEU A 87 11.15 2.14 2.45
C LEU A 87 9.95 1.39 1.88
N ILE A 88 8.97 1.15 2.75
CA ILE A 88 7.63 0.68 2.42
C ILE A 88 6.65 1.71 2.96
N ALA A 89 5.83 2.27 2.08
CA ALA A 89 4.68 3.10 2.46
C ALA A 89 3.47 2.22 2.75
N PHE A 90 2.61 2.67 3.65
CA PHE A 90 1.42 1.91 4.06
C PHE A 90 0.30 2.83 4.54
N THR A 91 -0.92 2.30 4.50
CA THR A 91 -2.06 2.86 5.23
C THR A 91 -2.22 2.14 6.57
N ARG A 92 -2.64 2.87 7.60
CA ARG A 92 -2.95 2.33 8.92
C ARG A 92 -4.27 2.88 9.41
N ILE A 93 -5.10 2.03 9.99
CA ILE A 93 -6.32 2.44 10.69
C ILE A 93 -6.13 2.15 12.18
N ALA A 94 -6.13 3.20 12.98
CA ALA A 94 -6.05 3.12 14.43
C ALA A 94 -6.96 4.17 15.06
N ASN A 95 -7.68 3.80 16.14
CA ASN A 95 -8.57 4.69 16.88
C ASN A 95 -9.59 5.44 16.00
N GLY A 96 -10.03 4.84 14.89
CA GLY A 96 -11.00 5.43 13.97
C GLY A 96 -10.42 6.48 13.00
N SER A 97 -9.11 6.62 12.89
CA SER A 97 -8.43 7.51 11.95
C SER A 97 -7.56 6.72 10.95
N PHE A 98 -7.52 7.22 9.71
CA PHE A 98 -6.61 6.73 8.67
C PHE A 98 -5.30 7.52 8.71
N SER A 99 -4.20 6.80 8.73
CA SER A 99 -2.85 7.33 8.68
C SER A 99 -2.13 6.81 7.44
N LEU A 100 -1.29 7.66 6.84
CA LEU A 100 -0.26 7.23 5.90
C LEU A 100 1.08 7.22 6.63
N GLY A 101 1.79 6.11 6.54
CA GLY A 101 3.11 5.97 7.15
C GLY A 101 4.12 5.36 6.19
N VAL A 102 5.37 5.34 6.63
CA VAL A 102 6.44 4.56 6.01
C VAL A 102 7.24 3.80 7.07
N MET A 103 7.84 2.69 6.69
CA MET A 103 8.76 1.89 7.51
C MET A 103 9.88 1.31 6.65
N ASN A 104 10.96 0.84 7.27
CA ASN A 104 11.98 0.06 6.59
C ASN A 104 11.43 -1.32 6.20
N PRO A 105 11.99 -1.98 5.16
CA PRO A 105 11.58 -3.33 4.77
C PRO A 105 11.70 -4.38 5.88
N ASP A 106 12.55 -4.18 6.89
CA ASP A 106 12.64 -5.09 8.03
C ASP A 106 11.55 -4.89 9.10
N GLY A 107 10.71 -3.86 8.93
CA GLY A 107 9.66 -3.45 9.86
C GLY A 107 10.09 -2.38 10.88
N THR A 108 11.36 -1.99 10.88
CA THR A 108 11.86 -0.94 11.79
C THR A 108 11.57 0.46 11.27
N GLY A 109 11.74 1.48 12.13
CA GLY A 109 11.67 2.88 11.70
C GLY A 109 10.28 3.34 11.23
N GLU A 110 9.21 2.71 11.72
CA GLU A 110 7.85 3.14 11.42
C GLU A 110 7.65 4.62 11.79
N ARG A 111 7.16 5.40 10.83
CA ARG A 111 6.78 6.81 11.02
C ARG A 111 5.46 7.11 10.31
N ILE A 112 4.59 7.86 10.98
CA ILE A 112 3.37 8.40 10.39
C ILE A 112 3.68 9.75 9.76
N MET A 113 3.30 9.89 8.50
CA MET A 113 3.55 11.06 7.67
C MET A 113 2.36 12.02 7.69
N THR A 114 1.14 11.49 7.67
CA THR A 114 -0.09 12.27 7.71
C THR A 114 -1.26 11.44 8.24
N GLU A 115 -2.26 12.12 8.79
CA GLU A 115 -3.50 11.53 9.34
C GLU A 115 -4.71 12.29 8.80
N GLY A 116 -5.82 11.57 8.56
CA GLY A 116 -7.03 12.16 7.99
C GLY A 116 -8.27 11.28 8.13
N PHE A 117 -9.37 11.75 7.55
CA PHE A 117 -10.65 11.04 7.56
C PHE A 117 -10.64 9.83 6.62
N THR A 118 -10.10 9.99 5.41
CA THR A 118 -9.67 8.88 4.54
C THR A 118 -8.34 9.28 3.90
N VAL A 119 -7.32 8.45 4.06
CA VAL A 119 -6.01 8.59 3.42
C VAL A 119 -5.61 7.20 2.91
N GLU A 120 -5.68 6.99 1.60
CA GLU A 120 -5.58 5.66 1.01
C GLU A 120 -4.80 5.66 -0.32
N SER A 121 -4.49 4.46 -0.81
CA SER A 121 -3.82 4.20 -2.10
C SER A 121 -2.49 4.97 -2.29
N PRO A 122 -1.49 4.81 -1.41
CA PRO A 122 -0.19 5.41 -1.62
C PRO A 122 0.46 4.90 -2.89
N SER A 123 1.17 5.78 -3.59
CA SER A 123 1.95 5.44 -4.78
C SER A 123 3.21 6.31 -4.81
N PHE A 124 4.38 5.67 -4.89
CA PHE A 124 5.64 6.40 -5.00
C PHE A 124 5.80 6.99 -6.40
N CYS A 125 6.27 8.24 -6.47
CA CYS A 125 6.84 8.75 -7.72
C CYS A 125 8.14 7.99 -8.07
N PRO A 126 8.56 7.93 -9.35
CA PRO A 126 9.67 7.07 -9.80
C PRO A 126 11.03 7.34 -9.12
N ASN A 127 11.26 8.57 -8.62
CA ASN A 127 12.49 8.92 -7.92
C ASN A 127 12.46 8.56 -6.41
N GLY A 128 11.34 8.04 -5.91
CA GLY A 128 11.13 7.58 -4.54
C GLY A 128 11.08 8.67 -3.46
N ARG A 129 10.97 9.96 -3.81
CA ARG A 129 10.98 11.07 -2.85
C ARG A 129 9.60 11.55 -2.41
N VAL A 130 8.57 11.28 -3.20
CA VAL A 130 7.20 11.75 -2.96
C VAL A 130 6.22 10.60 -3.02
N LEU A 131 5.26 10.59 -2.10
CA LEU A 131 4.09 9.73 -2.11
C LEU A 131 2.88 10.53 -2.61
N ALA A 132 2.23 10.04 -3.65
CA ALA A 132 0.88 10.46 -4.01
C ALA A 132 -0.13 9.60 -3.24
N TYR A 133 -1.23 10.19 -2.78
CA TYR A 133 -2.30 9.47 -2.08
C TYR A 133 -3.67 10.11 -2.32
N CYS A 134 -4.72 9.32 -2.15
CA CYS A 134 -6.09 9.80 -2.14
C CYS A 134 -6.44 10.33 -0.75
N ARG A 135 -6.93 11.57 -0.66
CA ARG A 135 -7.47 12.16 0.57
C ARG A 135 -8.93 12.50 0.40
N GLN A 136 -9.78 12.01 1.32
CA GLN A 136 -11.17 12.44 1.42
C GLN A 136 -11.45 13.25 2.68
N SER A 137 -12.30 14.26 2.54
CA SER A 137 -12.84 15.05 3.66
C SER A 137 -14.17 14.48 4.12
N ARG A 138 -14.44 14.54 5.43
CA ARG A 138 -15.75 14.17 6.00
C ARG A 138 -16.83 15.10 5.44
N ALA A 139 -17.94 14.53 4.95
CA ALA A 139 -19.11 15.31 4.59
C ALA A 139 -19.68 16.03 5.83
N GLY A 140 -20.11 17.29 5.65
CA GLY A 140 -20.79 18.06 6.68
C GLY A 140 -22.19 17.51 7.00
N ALA A 141 -22.83 18.07 8.02
CA ALA A 141 -24.21 17.73 8.37
C ALA A 141 -25.14 17.97 7.16
N GLY A 142 -25.69 16.90 6.59
CA GLY A 142 -26.53 16.94 5.39
C GLY A 142 -25.92 16.30 4.13
N GLY A 143 -24.72 15.73 4.19
CA GLY A 143 -24.10 15.02 3.07
C GLY A 143 -23.38 15.91 2.04
N ALA A 144 -23.42 17.23 2.20
CA ALA A 144 -22.66 18.18 1.40
C ALA A 144 -21.20 18.31 1.91
N GLY A 145 -20.25 18.61 1.01
CA GLY A 145 -18.86 18.91 1.38
C GLY A 145 -17.89 17.72 1.38
N PHE A 146 -18.26 16.58 0.78
CA PHE A 146 -17.29 15.55 0.46
C PHE A 146 -16.34 16.08 -0.63
N SER A 147 -15.03 15.95 -0.41
CA SER A 147 -14.02 16.25 -1.42
C SER A 147 -13.08 15.06 -1.52
N SER A 148 -12.89 14.51 -2.72
CA SER A 148 -11.81 13.57 -3.03
C SER A 148 -10.73 14.32 -3.79
N SER A 149 -9.51 14.29 -3.29
CA SER A 149 -8.38 15.01 -3.88
C SER A 149 -7.11 14.17 -3.80
N ILE A 150 -6.18 14.39 -4.74
CA ILE A 150 -4.86 13.78 -4.70
C ILE A 150 -3.95 14.67 -3.86
N GLY A 151 -3.41 14.14 -2.77
CA GLY A 151 -2.34 14.73 -1.99
C GLY A 151 -0.98 14.24 -2.44
N MET A 152 0.04 15.06 -2.23
CA MET A 152 1.44 14.65 -2.32
C MET A 152 2.13 14.98 -1.00
N VAL A 153 2.93 14.04 -0.49
CA VAL A 153 3.78 14.26 0.69
C VAL A 153 5.19 13.79 0.39
N ASP A 154 6.18 14.61 0.74
CA ASP A 154 7.58 14.20 0.69
C ASP A 154 7.86 13.15 1.77
N ILE A 155 8.70 12.15 1.47
CA ILE A 155 9.05 11.07 2.41
C ILE A 155 9.76 11.56 3.68
N THR A 156 10.22 12.81 3.70
CA THR A 156 10.78 13.50 4.88
C THR A 156 9.70 14.07 5.80
N GLY A 157 8.44 14.13 5.37
CA GLY A 157 7.30 14.61 6.18
C GLY A 157 7.02 16.10 6.05
N PHE A 158 7.74 16.79 5.17
CA PHE A 158 7.52 18.20 4.87
C PHE A 158 6.80 18.36 3.52
N ASN A 159 5.97 19.42 3.37
CA ASN A 159 5.20 19.74 2.15
C ASN A 159 4.04 18.77 1.79
N ASP A 160 3.05 18.59 2.68
CA ASP A 160 1.72 18.11 2.26
C ASP A 160 1.08 19.18 1.35
N ARG A 161 0.82 18.82 0.09
CA ARG A 161 0.14 19.69 -0.87
C ARG A 161 -0.91 18.92 -1.66
N VAL A 162 -2.09 19.53 -1.78
CA VAL A 162 -3.16 19.04 -2.65
C VAL A 162 -2.88 19.46 -4.09
N LEU A 163 -2.95 18.52 -5.03
CA LEU A 163 -2.89 18.82 -6.46
C LEU A 163 -4.25 19.38 -6.93
N PRO A 164 -4.29 20.53 -7.62
CA PRO A 164 -5.51 21.01 -8.26
C PRO A 164 -5.84 20.11 -9.44
N THR A 165 -6.90 19.29 -9.30
CA THR A 165 -7.47 18.51 -10.40
C THR A 165 -8.76 19.18 -10.89
N PRO A 166 -9.11 19.11 -12.19
CA PRO A 166 -10.37 19.66 -12.72
C PRO A 166 -11.65 18.99 -12.16
N GLY A 167 -11.50 17.87 -11.44
CA GLY A 167 -12.55 17.08 -10.82
C GLY A 167 -12.01 16.13 -9.74
N GLN A 168 -12.84 15.23 -9.23
CA GLN A 168 -12.42 14.21 -8.25
C GLN A 168 -11.48 13.19 -8.89
N ALA A 169 -10.46 12.77 -8.16
CA ALA A 169 -9.52 11.76 -8.64
C ALA A 169 -9.22 10.72 -7.56
N SER A 170 -9.04 9.48 -7.99
CA SER A 170 -8.63 8.32 -7.21
C SER A 170 -7.54 7.55 -7.97
N ASP A 171 -6.82 6.67 -7.27
CA ASP A 171 -5.94 5.65 -7.87
C ASP A 171 -4.72 6.20 -8.66
N PRO A 172 -3.81 6.96 -8.01
CA PRO A 172 -2.61 7.46 -8.67
C PRO A 172 -1.65 6.32 -9.02
N ALA A 173 -1.39 6.13 -10.32
CA ALA A 173 -0.31 5.26 -10.80
C ALA A 173 0.68 6.09 -11.63
N TRP A 174 1.96 6.03 -11.26
CA TRP A 174 3.03 6.69 -12.01
C TRP A 174 3.59 5.75 -13.07
N SER A 175 3.84 6.27 -14.28
CA SER A 175 4.54 5.54 -15.34
C SER A 175 6.04 5.37 -14.99
N PRO A 176 6.68 4.26 -15.37
CA PRO A 176 8.13 4.12 -15.26
C PRO A 176 8.85 5.16 -16.14
N LEU A 177 10.09 5.50 -15.77
CA LEU A 177 10.98 6.33 -16.59
C LEU A 177 11.35 5.55 -17.86
N ASN A 178 10.97 6.07 -19.02
CA ASN A 178 11.50 5.61 -20.30
C ASN A 178 12.87 6.25 -20.53
N GLY A 179 13.90 5.41 -20.73
CA GLY A 179 15.12 5.72 -21.49
C GLY A 179 16.10 6.70 -20.86
#